data_AF-A0AAN6N3L6-F1
#
_entry.id   AF-A0AAN6N3L6-F1
#
_cell.length_a   1.000
_cell.length_b   1.000
_cell.length_c   1.000
_cell.angle_alpha   90.00
_cell.angle_beta   90.00
_cell.angle_gamma   90.00
#
_symmetry.space_group_name_H-M   'P 1'
#
loop_
_entity.id
_entity.type
_entity.pdbx_description
1 polymer ?
#
loop_
_entity_poly.entity_id
_entity_poly.type
_entity_poly.pdbx_seq_one_letter_code
_entity_poly.pdbx_strand_id
1 'polypeptide(L)'
;MINTVLLLVITVLLTILLLQHRRTGAEFQVGGDFTGAGPTIGTKIVKFESDMSFAPMEPREFFSNETLARWNTLMPVGTGWGSVNETFFTTSMTHQLHCVFMMGRIFNGLMLNVTDNLPSDWHFHFLHCIDYLRQAIMCSGDVAMEAHEPDETDDTGPLDGGWNAHHVCKDYGQVIKYLERQIKDGVRVVLPIDD
;
A
#
# COMPACT_ATOMS: atom_id res chain seq x y z
N MET A 1 -40.27 -44.29 -4.05
CA MET A 1 -40.72 -42.89 -3.83
C MET A 1 -39.88 -42.13 -2.81
N ILE A 2 -39.40 -42.75 -1.72
CA ILE A 2 -38.61 -42.06 -0.67
C ILE A 2 -37.24 -41.56 -1.18
N ASN A 3 -36.61 -42.28 -2.11
CA ASN A 3 -35.25 -42.00 -2.58
C ASN A 3 -35.15 -40.71 -3.43
N THR A 4 -36.16 -40.44 -4.26
CA THR A 4 -36.19 -39.23 -5.11
C THR A 4 -36.52 -37.97 -4.32
N VAL A 5 -37.37 -38.10 -3.28
CA VAL A 5 -37.70 -36.98 -2.38
C VAL A 5 -36.46 -36.59 -1.55
N LEU A 6 -35.71 -37.57 -1.03
CA LEU A 6 -34.49 -37.31 -0.28
C LEU A 6 -33.41 -36.61 -1.14
N LEU A 7 -33.25 -37.04 -2.40
CA LEU A 7 -32.29 -36.43 -3.33
C LEU A 7 -32.67 -34.97 -3.66
N LEU A 8 -33.96 -34.67 -3.83
CA LEU A 8 -34.46 -33.31 -4.02
C LEU A 8 -34.19 -32.42 -2.80
N VAL A 9 -34.40 -32.93 -1.58
CA VAL A 9 -34.11 -32.19 -0.36
C VAL A 9 -32.61 -31.88 -0.25
N ILE A 10 -31.73 -32.86 -0.52
CA ILE A 10 -30.27 -32.66 -0.48
C ILE A 10 -29.82 -31.64 -1.53
N THR A 11 -30.32 -31.71 -2.75
CA THR A 11 -29.95 -30.76 -3.82
C THR A 11 -30.44 -29.34 -3.53
N VAL A 12 -31.63 -29.18 -2.95
CA VAL A 12 -32.15 -27.88 -2.48
C VAL A 12 -31.31 -27.35 -1.33
N LEU A 13 -30.94 -28.18 -0.35
CA LEU A 13 -30.07 -27.76 0.76
C LEU A 13 -28.68 -27.37 0.27
N LEU A 14 -28.08 -28.13 -0.64
CA LEU A 14 -26.78 -27.80 -1.24
C LEU A 14 -26.82 -26.52 -2.06
N THR A 15 -27.89 -26.28 -2.84
CA THR A 15 -28.05 -25.03 -3.57
C THR A 15 -28.29 -23.85 -2.63
N ILE A 16 -29.07 -24.02 -1.56
CA ILE A 16 -29.22 -22.99 -0.52
C ILE A 16 -27.89 -22.71 0.16
N LEU A 17 -27.11 -23.73 0.53
CA LEU A 17 -25.78 -23.57 1.12
C LEU A 17 -24.80 -22.89 0.17
N LEU A 18 -24.81 -23.24 -1.13
CA LEU A 18 -23.99 -22.58 -2.15
C LEU A 18 -24.41 -21.12 -2.38
N LEU A 19 -25.72 -20.84 -2.34
CA LEU A 19 -26.25 -19.48 -2.44
C LEU A 19 -25.98 -18.66 -1.16
N GLN A 20 -26.00 -19.30 0.02
CA GLN A 20 -25.63 -18.69 1.30
C GLN A 20 -24.13 -18.44 1.38
N HIS A 21 -23.30 -19.35 0.90
CA HIS A 21 -21.85 -19.18 0.82
C HIS A 21 -21.44 -18.13 -0.22
N ARG A 22 -22.21 -17.97 -1.30
CA ARG A 22 -22.09 -16.80 -2.19
C ARG A 22 -22.61 -15.50 -1.56
N ARG A 23 -23.43 -15.58 -0.51
CA ARG A 23 -24.06 -14.45 0.19
C ARG A 23 -23.41 -14.09 1.52
N THR A 24 -22.46 -14.88 2.04
CA THR A 24 -21.57 -14.41 3.09
C THR A 24 -20.84 -13.22 2.47
N GLY A 25 -21.28 -12.03 2.88
CA GLY A 25 -20.97 -10.76 2.24
C GLY A 25 -19.48 -10.54 2.14
N ALA A 26 -19.07 -9.60 1.28
CA ALA A 26 -17.69 -9.18 1.15
C ALA A 26 -17.07 -9.04 2.54
N GLU A 27 -16.28 -10.03 2.93
CA GLU A 27 -15.61 -10.05 4.22
C GLU A 27 -14.70 -8.84 4.24
N PHE A 28 -14.72 -8.04 5.30
CA PHE A 28 -13.89 -6.84 5.39
C PHE A 28 -12.43 -7.26 5.20
N GLN A 29 -11.86 -6.89 4.06
CA GLN A 29 -10.45 -7.15 3.79
C GLN A 29 -9.63 -6.05 4.48
N VAL A 30 -8.55 -6.43 5.18
CA VAL A 30 -7.58 -5.48 5.72
C VAL A 30 -7.13 -4.49 4.62
N GLY A 31 -7.11 -3.19 4.93
CA GLY A 31 -6.83 -2.12 3.96
C GLY A 31 -7.86 -2.01 2.82
N GLY A 32 -9.07 -2.55 3.00
CA GLY A 32 -10.22 -2.39 2.12
C GLY A 32 -11.06 -1.17 2.47
N ASP A 33 -12.10 -0.94 1.68
CA ASP A 33 -13.09 0.11 1.96
C ASP A 33 -13.97 -0.32 3.14
N PHE A 34 -14.04 0.53 4.18
CA PHE A 34 -14.83 0.28 5.38
C PHE A 34 -16.35 0.21 5.10
N THR A 35 -16.81 0.74 3.97
CA THR A 35 -18.21 0.66 3.56
C THR A 35 -18.55 -0.68 2.88
N GLY A 36 -17.54 -1.46 2.50
CA GLY A 36 -17.69 -2.68 1.70
C GLY A 36 -18.02 -2.43 0.22
N ALA A 37 -18.06 -1.17 -0.25
CA ALA A 37 -18.29 -0.84 -1.66
C ALA A 37 -17.04 -1.05 -2.54
N GLY A 38 -15.85 -1.03 -1.94
CA GLY A 38 -14.59 -1.29 -2.62
C GLY A 38 -14.41 -2.74 -3.08
N PRO A 39 -13.49 -3.00 -4.01
CA PRO A 39 -13.24 -4.35 -4.51
C PRO A 39 -12.53 -5.21 -3.47
N THR A 40 -12.80 -6.52 -3.50
CA THR A 40 -11.89 -7.52 -2.93
C THR A 40 -10.70 -7.69 -3.86
N ILE A 41 -9.49 -7.43 -3.36
CA ILE A 41 -8.25 -7.54 -4.15
C ILE A 41 -7.56 -8.85 -3.80
N GLY A 42 -7.03 -9.59 -4.80
CA GLY A 42 -6.28 -10.81 -4.52
C GLY A 42 -5.03 -10.56 -3.68
N THR A 43 -4.51 -11.60 -3.02
CA THR A 43 -3.25 -11.52 -2.26
C THR A 43 -2.14 -12.33 -2.92
N LYS A 44 -0.89 -11.97 -2.62
CA LYS A 44 0.33 -12.66 -3.06
C LYS A 44 1.29 -12.79 -1.89
N ILE A 45 2.05 -13.89 -1.86
CA ILE A 45 3.21 -13.99 -1.00
C ILE A 45 4.34 -13.17 -1.62
N VAL A 46 4.92 -12.27 -0.83
CA VAL A 46 6.02 -11.39 -1.24
C VAL A 46 7.15 -11.54 -0.25
N LYS A 47 8.35 -11.85 -0.75
CA LYS A 47 9.60 -11.65 0.00
C LYS A 47 10.05 -10.22 -0.27
N PHE A 48 10.38 -9.47 0.77
CA PHE A 48 10.92 -8.13 0.58
C PHE A 48 12.38 -8.21 0.10
N GLU A 49 12.80 -7.21 -0.68
CA GLU A 49 14.16 -7.09 -1.18
C GLU A 49 14.61 -5.63 -1.01
N SER A 50 15.86 -5.44 -0.61
CA SER A 50 16.47 -4.12 -0.54
C SER A 50 16.65 -3.55 -1.97
N ASP A 51 16.13 -2.35 -2.20
CA ASP A 51 16.30 -1.63 -3.46
C ASP A 51 16.66 -0.16 -3.20
N MET A 52 17.97 0.10 -3.18
CA MET A 52 18.52 1.43 -2.92
C MET A 52 18.24 2.44 -4.04
N SER A 53 17.63 2.05 -5.17
CA SER A 53 17.18 3.02 -6.18
C SER A 53 16.03 3.90 -5.69
N PHE A 54 15.27 3.45 -4.68
CA PHE A 54 14.25 4.26 -4.01
C PHE A 54 14.81 5.13 -2.89
N ALA A 55 15.94 4.74 -2.28
CA ALA A 55 16.55 5.44 -1.15
C ALA A 55 18.08 5.46 -1.29
N PRO A 56 18.63 6.22 -2.26
CA PRO A 56 20.07 6.23 -2.52
C PRO A 56 20.86 6.71 -1.29
N MET A 57 22.05 6.15 -1.09
CA MET A 57 22.91 6.49 0.05
C MET A 57 23.44 7.93 -0.02
N GLU A 58 23.70 8.43 -1.24
CA GLU A 58 24.19 9.79 -1.45
C GLU A 58 23.02 10.79 -1.38
N PRO A 59 22.97 11.72 -0.41
CA PRO A 59 21.78 12.54 -0.18
C PRO A 59 21.35 13.39 -1.38
N ARG A 60 22.31 13.77 -2.24
CA ARG A 60 22.04 14.54 -3.46
C ARG A 60 21.26 13.75 -4.50
N GLU A 61 21.46 12.45 -4.56
CA GLU A 61 20.79 11.57 -5.52
C GLU A 61 19.30 11.45 -5.23
N PHE A 62 18.87 11.61 -3.97
CA PHE A 62 17.45 11.63 -3.61
C PHE A 62 16.66 12.75 -4.32
N PHE A 63 17.33 13.86 -4.64
CA PHE A 63 16.76 14.99 -5.39
C PHE A 63 16.88 14.84 -6.92
N SER A 64 17.38 13.71 -7.40
CA SER A 64 17.53 13.44 -8.83
C SER A 64 16.19 13.13 -9.50
N ASN A 65 16.11 13.42 -10.81
CA ASN A 65 14.97 13.00 -11.63
C ASN A 65 14.84 11.47 -11.69
N GLU A 66 15.94 10.73 -11.53
CA GLU A 66 15.95 9.27 -11.57
C GLU A 66 15.25 8.69 -10.34
N THR A 67 15.59 9.15 -9.14
CA THR A 67 14.91 8.74 -7.90
C THR A 67 13.43 9.13 -7.93
N LEU A 68 13.10 10.36 -8.33
CA LEU A 68 11.71 10.77 -8.48
C LEU A 68 10.95 9.90 -9.50
N ALA A 69 11.55 9.60 -10.65
CA ALA A 69 10.95 8.72 -11.65
C ALA A 69 10.73 7.30 -11.10
N ARG A 70 11.69 6.79 -10.30
CA ARG A 70 11.59 5.48 -9.64
C ARG A 70 10.41 5.43 -8.68
N TRP A 71 10.26 6.43 -7.81
CA TRP A 71 9.11 6.55 -6.91
C TRP A 71 7.78 6.67 -7.65
N ASN A 72 7.73 7.40 -8.76
CA ASN A 72 6.53 7.50 -9.58
C ASN A 72 6.07 6.16 -10.18
N THR A 73 6.96 5.15 -10.28
CA THR A 73 6.55 3.79 -10.71
C THR A 73 5.65 3.07 -9.72
N LEU A 74 5.61 3.53 -8.46
CA LEU A 74 4.72 3.01 -7.42
C LEU A 74 3.33 3.67 -7.48
N MET A 75 3.18 4.77 -8.22
CA MET A 75 1.93 5.52 -8.26
C MET A 75 1.07 5.12 -9.47
N PRO A 76 -0.27 5.16 -9.34
CA PRO A 76 -1.14 4.92 -10.49
C PRO A 76 -0.98 6.03 -11.54
N VAL A 77 -1.14 5.71 -12.83
CA VAL A 77 -1.15 6.76 -13.84
C VAL A 77 -2.34 7.71 -13.66
N GLY A 78 -2.13 8.99 -14.00
CA GLY A 78 -3.15 10.02 -13.86
C GLY A 78 -3.25 10.64 -12.47
N THR A 79 -2.19 10.55 -11.66
CA THR A 79 -2.09 11.35 -10.43
C THR A 79 -2.26 12.84 -10.72
N GLY A 80 -2.80 13.56 -9.74
CA GLY A 80 -3.07 14.98 -9.87
C GLY A 80 -3.87 15.51 -8.68
N TRP A 81 -4.16 16.80 -8.73
CA TRP A 81 -4.84 17.53 -7.67
C TRP A 81 -6.36 17.50 -7.85
N GLY A 82 -7.07 17.38 -6.73
CA GLY A 82 -8.52 17.56 -6.70
C GLY A 82 -8.91 19.03 -6.82
N SER A 83 -10.19 19.30 -7.08
CA SER A 83 -10.72 20.66 -7.03
C SER A 83 -10.62 21.21 -5.60
N VAL A 84 -10.05 22.42 -5.45
CA VAL A 84 -9.92 23.10 -4.14
C VAL A 84 -11.30 23.45 -3.54
N ASN A 85 -12.33 23.52 -4.38
CA ASN A 85 -13.69 23.91 -3.98
C ASN A 85 -14.62 22.71 -3.74
N GLU A 86 -14.15 21.48 -3.95
CA GLU A 86 -14.98 20.28 -3.82
C GLU A 86 -14.29 19.27 -2.91
N THR A 87 -15.09 18.50 -2.16
CA THR A 87 -14.55 17.38 -1.38
C THR A 87 -14.05 16.31 -2.34
N PHE A 88 -12.77 15.98 -2.24
CA PHE A 88 -12.18 14.83 -2.92
C PHE A 88 -11.64 13.82 -1.90
N PHE A 89 -11.55 12.57 -2.32
CA PHE A 89 -11.06 11.47 -1.49
C PHE A 89 -9.79 10.89 -2.11
N THR A 90 -8.76 10.72 -1.29
CA THR A 90 -7.50 10.07 -1.67
C THR A 90 -7.46 8.62 -1.22
N THR A 91 -6.46 7.87 -1.69
CA THR A 91 -6.20 6.51 -1.22
C THR A 91 -5.16 6.52 -0.11
N SER A 92 -5.43 5.80 0.99
CA SER A 92 -4.49 5.68 2.11
C SER A 92 -3.14 5.09 1.66
N MET A 93 -3.13 4.00 0.86
CA MET A 93 -1.89 3.39 0.38
C MET A 93 -0.96 4.39 -0.34
N THR A 94 -1.49 5.20 -1.26
CA THR A 94 -0.69 6.19 -1.99
C THR A 94 -0.26 7.36 -1.10
N HIS A 95 -1.05 7.70 -0.08
CA HIS A 95 -0.65 8.68 0.93
C HIS A 95 0.47 8.16 1.84
N GLN A 96 0.48 6.86 2.18
CA GLN A 96 1.60 6.24 2.89
C GLN A 96 2.91 6.33 2.09
N LEU A 97 2.85 6.09 0.77
CA LEU A 97 4.01 6.23 -0.10
C LEU A 97 4.52 7.68 -0.15
N HIS A 98 3.61 8.64 -0.28
CA HIS A 98 3.95 10.06 -0.18
C HIS A 98 4.65 10.38 1.15
N CYS A 99 4.11 9.91 2.28
CA CYS A 99 4.73 10.11 3.59
C CYS A 99 6.17 9.58 3.62
N VAL A 100 6.43 8.38 3.10
CA VAL A 100 7.79 7.82 3.06
C VAL A 100 8.71 8.65 2.15
N PHE A 101 8.24 9.02 0.97
CA PHE A 101 9.00 9.87 0.04
C PHE A 101 9.36 11.22 0.67
N MET A 102 8.39 11.89 1.30
CA MET A 102 8.59 13.19 1.94
C MET A 102 9.52 13.09 3.14
N MET A 103 9.43 12.04 3.95
CA MET A 103 10.40 11.80 5.02
C MET A 103 11.83 11.68 4.48
N GLY A 104 12.03 10.91 3.40
CA GLY A 104 13.32 10.80 2.72
C GLY A 104 13.80 12.15 2.16
N ARG A 105 12.91 12.91 1.51
CA ARG A 105 13.23 14.23 0.96
C ARG A 105 13.68 15.21 2.05
N ILE A 106 12.94 15.25 3.16
CA ILE A 106 13.22 16.12 4.31
C ILE A 106 14.55 15.74 4.95
N PHE A 107 14.77 14.45 5.24
CA PHE A 107 16.03 13.97 5.81
C PHE A 107 17.24 14.37 4.96
N ASN A 108 17.18 14.12 3.65
CA ASN A 108 18.27 14.46 2.74
C ASN A 108 18.46 15.98 2.58
N GLY A 109 17.37 16.76 2.63
CA GLY A 109 17.44 18.22 2.63
C GLY A 109 18.15 18.78 3.87
N LEU A 110 17.91 18.18 5.03
CA LEU A 110 18.61 18.51 6.28
C LEU A 110 20.10 18.14 6.22
N MET A 111 20.42 16.94 5.72
CA MET A 111 21.81 16.47 5.56
C MET A 111 22.65 17.38 4.66
N LEU A 112 22.02 17.96 3.63
CA LEU A 112 22.67 18.88 2.69
C LEU A 112 22.61 20.35 3.13
N ASN A 113 21.94 20.66 4.24
CA ASN A 113 21.66 22.03 4.69
C ASN A 113 20.98 22.89 3.61
N VAL A 114 20.00 22.33 2.91
CA VAL A 114 19.20 22.97 1.84
C VAL A 114 17.73 23.04 2.20
N THR A 115 17.42 23.47 3.42
CA THR A 115 16.05 23.52 3.95
C THR A 115 15.13 24.45 3.17
N ASP A 116 15.67 25.43 2.46
CA ASP A 116 14.90 26.34 1.59
C ASP A 116 14.21 25.61 0.42
N ASN A 117 14.69 24.40 0.07
CA ASN A 117 14.08 23.55 -0.97
C ASN A 117 12.99 22.60 -0.42
N LEU A 118 12.71 22.66 0.88
CA LEU A 118 11.69 21.87 1.56
C LEU A 118 10.40 22.68 1.74
N PRO A 119 9.24 22.02 1.94
CA PRO A 119 8.02 22.71 2.33
C PRO A 119 8.22 23.56 3.58
N SER A 120 7.55 24.71 3.66
CA SER A 120 7.70 25.65 4.79
C SER A 120 7.35 25.03 6.15
N ASP A 121 6.51 24.01 6.14
CA ASP A 121 6.02 23.25 7.29
C ASP A 121 6.69 21.87 7.43
N TRP A 122 7.85 21.65 6.79
CA TRP A 122 8.52 20.35 6.73
C TRP A 122 8.62 19.64 8.09
N HIS A 123 8.84 20.39 9.19
CA HIS A 123 8.96 19.79 10.52
C HIS A 123 7.62 19.19 10.99
N PHE A 124 6.52 19.91 10.79
CA PHE A 124 5.19 19.39 11.09
C PHE A 124 4.85 18.20 10.18
N HIS A 125 5.11 18.35 8.88
CA HIS A 125 4.83 17.32 7.89
C HIS A 125 5.59 16.03 8.22
N PHE A 126 6.88 16.10 8.57
CA PHE A 126 7.69 14.94 8.97
C PHE A 126 7.10 14.19 10.17
N LEU A 127 6.70 14.91 11.22
CA LEU A 127 6.11 14.30 12.42
C LEU A 127 4.71 13.73 12.16
N HIS A 128 3.92 14.36 11.30
CA HIS A 128 2.64 13.83 10.84
C HIS A 128 2.83 12.52 10.08
N CYS A 129 3.79 12.46 9.15
CA CYS A 129 4.11 11.24 8.40
C CYS A 129 4.48 10.08 9.33
N ILE A 130 5.29 10.34 10.37
CA ILE A 130 5.65 9.33 11.38
C ILE A 130 4.40 8.77 12.06
N ASP A 131 3.50 9.61 12.56
CA ASP A 131 2.31 9.13 13.26
C ASP A 131 1.33 8.42 12.32
N TYR A 132 1.18 8.91 11.08
CA TYR A 132 0.35 8.28 10.06
C TYR A 132 0.86 6.87 9.72
N LEU A 133 2.16 6.71 9.47
CA LEU A 133 2.77 5.42 9.15
C LEU A 133 2.71 4.46 10.35
N ARG A 134 2.90 4.94 11.58
CA ARG A 134 2.69 4.14 12.80
C ARG A 134 1.28 3.54 12.83
N GLN A 135 0.26 4.34 12.54
CA GLN A 135 -1.13 3.85 12.51
C GLN A 135 -1.38 2.89 11.34
N ALA A 136 -0.77 3.15 10.17
CA ALA A 136 -0.87 2.27 9.02
C ALA A 136 -0.26 0.88 9.28
N ILE A 137 0.90 0.81 9.95
CA ILE A 137 1.55 -0.44 10.36
C ILE A 137 0.69 -1.20 11.37
N MET A 138 0.12 -0.51 12.36
CA MET A 138 -0.80 -1.14 13.32
C MET A 138 -2.08 -1.66 12.64
N CYS A 139 -2.54 -0.96 11.61
CA CYS A 139 -3.72 -1.33 10.83
C CYS A 139 -3.48 -2.53 9.92
N SER A 140 -2.29 -2.64 9.31
CA SER A 140 -1.92 -3.80 8.50
C SER A 140 -1.71 -5.04 9.37
N GLY A 141 -1.13 -4.86 10.57
CA GLY A 141 -0.96 -5.93 11.55
C GLY A 141 -0.20 -7.12 10.99
N ASP A 142 0.87 -6.86 10.22
CA ASP A 142 1.68 -7.92 9.62
C ASP A 142 2.37 -8.74 10.71
N VAL A 143 2.13 -10.06 10.68
CA VAL A 143 2.64 -11.04 11.65
C VAL A 143 3.60 -12.04 11.00
N ALA A 144 4.14 -11.71 9.82
CA ALA A 144 5.19 -12.50 9.19
C ALA A 144 6.38 -12.66 10.14
N MET A 145 6.98 -13.86 10.15
CA MET A 145 8.15 -14.14 10.96
C MET A 145 9.42 -13.77 10.19
N GLU A 146 10.17 -12.80 10.70
CA GLU A 146 11.48 -12.37 10.19
C GLU A 146 12.56 -13.19 10.90
N ALA A 147 13.08 -14.21 10.23
CA ALA A 147 14.20 -15.00 10.74
C ALA A 147 15.50 -14.19 10.60
N HIS A 148 16.39 -14.30 11.59
CA HIS A 148 17.72 -13.71 11.57
C HIS A 148 18.74 -14.86 11.51
N GLU A 149 19.19 -15.21 10.31
CA GLU A 149 20.15 -16.31 10.14
C GLU A 149 21.62 -15.82 10.30
N PRO A 150 22.52 -16.60 10.92
CA PRO A 150 23.92 -16.18 11.13
C PRO A 150 24.74 -15.97 9.85
N ASP A 151 24.31 -16.56 8.73
CA ASP A 151 24.96 -16.52 7.43
C ASP A 151 24.20 -15.65 6.41
N GLU A 152 23.29 -14.78 6.88
CA GLU A 152 22.63 -13.79 6.03
C GLU A 152 23.66 -12.96 5.26
N THR A 153 23.48 -12.89 3.94
CA THR A 153 24.24 -11.98 3.10
C THR A 153 23.96 -10.56 3.55
N ASP A 154 25.03 -9.78 3.68
CA ASP A 154 25.02 -8.38 4.11
C ASP A 154 24.32 -7.51 3.05
N ASP A 155 22.99 -7.54 3.04
CA ASP A 155 22.19 -6.64 2.21
C ASP A 155 22.13 -5.24 2.87
N THR A 156 22.37 -5.16 4.19
CA THR A 156 22.43 -3.93 5.02
C THR A 156 23.12 -4.09 6.41
N GLY A 157 23.51 -5.30 6.81
CA GLY A 157 24.30 -5.64 8.00
C GLY A 157 24.14 -7.12 8.37
N PRO A 158 25.06 -7.74 9.15
CA PRO A 158 24.83 -9.09 9.66
C PRO A 158 23.66 -9.12 10.65
N LEU A 159 22.79 -10.14 10.54
CA LEU A 159 21.57 -10.35 11.36
C LEU A 159 20.47 -9.29 11.16
N ASP A 160 20.36 -8.65 9.99
CA ASP A 160 19.32 -7.63 9.78
C ASP A 160 17.91 -8.25 9.75
N GLY A 161 17.74 -9.51 9.30
CA GLY A 161 16.50 -10.31 9.33
C GLY A 161 15.26 -9.75 8.62
N GLY A 162 15.18 -8.44 8.41
CA GLY A 162 13.99 -7.70 7.96
C GLY A 162 13.60 -7.95 6.50
N TRP A 163 14.48 -8.58 5.71
CA TRP A 163 14.21 -8.89 4.30
C TRP A 163 13.94 -10.37 4.04
N ASN A 164 14.05 -11.24 5.06
CA ASN A 164 13.96 -12.70 4.87
C ASN A 164 12.57 -13.29 5.13
N ALA A 165 11.64 -12.49 5.66
CA ALA A 165 10.25 -12.90 5.81
C ALA A 165 9.49 -13.00 4.48
N HIS A 166 8.43 -13.81 4.53
CA HIS A 166 7.44 -13.90 3.47
C HIS A 166 6.13 -13.30 3.97
N HIS A 167 5.70 -12.22 3.33
CA HIS A 167 4.56 -11.41 3.71
C HIS A 167 3.35 -11.74 2.83
N VAL A 168 2.14 -11.62 3.39
CA VAL A 168 0.90 -11.77 2.62
C VAL A 168 0.40 -10.37 2.23
N CYS A 169 0.74 -9.94 1.02
CA CYS A 169 0.40 -8.59 0.55
C CYS A 169 -0.82 -8.64 -0.37
N LYS A 170 -1.55 -7.52 -0.49
CA LYS A 170 -2.45 -7.33 -1.65
C LYS A 170 -1.63 -7.38 -2.93
N ASP A 171 -2.19 -7.96 -3.99
CA ASP A 171 -1.59 -7.93 -5.31
C ASP A 171 -1.50 -6.49 -5.79
N TYR A 172 -0.31 -5.90 -5.65
CA TYR A 172 -0.07 -4.48 -5.91
C TYR A 172 -0.47 -4.09 -7.33
N GLY A 173 -0.24 -4.96 -8.32
CA GLY A 173 -0.66 -4.74 -9.69
C GLY A 173 -2.19 -4.66 -9.86
N GLN A 174 -2.96 -5.37 -9.03
CA GLN A 174 -4.42 -5.23 -9.00
C GLN A 174 -4.86 -3.94 -8.30
N VAL A 175 -4.14 -3.53 -7.23
CA VAL A 175 -4.37 -2.25 -6.54
C VAL A 175 -4.19 -1.10 -7.51
N ILE A 176 -3.04 -1.02 -8.20
CA ILE A 176 -2.73 0.04 -9.16
C ILE A 176 -3.80 0.10 -10.27
N LYS A 177 -4.10 -1.03 -10.92
CA LYS A 177 -5.14 -1.09 -11.96
C LYS A 177 -6.51 -0.64 -11.46
N TYR A 178 -6.85 -0.91 -10.20
CA TYR A 178 -8.10 -0.43 -9.61
C TYR A 178 -8.07 1.09 -9.43
N LEU A 179 -7.00 1.65 -8.86
CA LEU A 179 -6.87 3.09 -8.65
C LEU A 179 -6.90 3.85 -9.97
N GLU A 180 -6.19 3.39 -11.00
CA GLU A 180 -6.20 4.00 -12.33
C GLU A 180 -7.61 4.06 -12.94
N ARG A 181 -8.42 3.00 -12.76
CA ARG A 181 -9.84 3.03 -13.16
C ARG A 181 -10.63 4.05 -12.36
N GLN A 182 -10.45 4.09 -11.05
CA GLN A 182 -11.16 5.05 -10.18
C GLN A 182 -10.83 6.52 -10.48
N ILE A 183 -9.57 6.79 -10.85
CA ILE A 183 -9.11 8.09 -11.33
C ILE A 183 -9.81 8.43 -12.65
N LYS A 184 -9.75 7.50 -13.61
CA LYS A 184 -10.38 7.68 -14.93
C LYS A 184 -11.90 7.93 -14.83
N ASP A 185 -12.56 7.26 -13.90
CA ASP A 185 -14.01 7.38 -13.67
C ASP A 185 -14.38 8.61 -12.81
N GLY A 186 -13.39 9.38 -12.35
CA GLY A 186 -13.60 10.59 -11.54
C GLY A 186 -14.07 10.31 -10.11
N VAL A 187 -13.99 9.06 -9.65
CA VAL A 187 -14.42 8.65 -8.31
C VAL A 187 -13.38 9.01 -7.25
N ARG A 188 -12.10 9.01 -7.65
CA ARG A 188 -10.98 9.16 -6.74
C ARG A 188 -9.90 10.07 -7.30
N VAL A 189 -9.30 10.86 -6.42
CA VAL A 189 -8.10 11.64 -6.72
C VAL A 189 -6.91 10.97 -6.05
N VAL A 190 -5.79 10.86 -6.74
CA VAL A 190 -4.52 10.42 -6.14
C VAL A 190 -3.51 11.53 -6.37
N LEU A 191 -3.00 12.09 -5.28
CA LEU A 191 -2.03 13.18 -5.33
C LEU A 191 -0.69 12.67 -5.91
N PRO A 192 0.12 13.55 -6.53
CA PRO A 192 1.49 13.24 -6.91
C PRO A 192 2.31 12.71 -5.73
N ILE A 193 3.43 12.03 -5.98
CA ILE A 193 4.26 11.48 -4.90
C ILE A 193 4.98 12.59 -4.10
N ASP A 194 5.30 13.69 -4.76
CA ASP A 194 6.11 14.82 -4.29
C ASP A 194 5.29 16.09 -4.06
N ASP A 195 3.99 15.94 -3.81
CA ASP A 195 3.03 17.04 -3.65
C ASP A 195 3.27 17.95 -2.43
#